data_AF-A0A355BTK1-F1
#
_entry.id   AF-A0A355BTK1-F1
#
_cell.length_a   1.000
_cell.length_b   1.000
_cell.length_c   1.000
_cell.angle_alpha   90.00
_cell.angle_beta   90.00
_cell.angle_gamma   90.00
#
_symmetry.space_group_name_H-M   'P 1'
#
loop_
_entity.id
_entity.type
_entity.pdbx_description
1 polymer ?
#
loop_
_entity_poly.entity_id
_entity_poly.type
_entity_poly.pdbx_seq_one_letter_code
_entity_poly.pdbx_strand_id
1 'polypeptide(L)'
;MAQTNGFAGLFAKILPAVEKAALITVTAGSVFKILHYTGANMLLLIGLGTLAATWYLMAFSPKQPSEDEASTPAGPKDFFSLLVSTILPKIMGIAGAVTVIGILFYLLHMPGSTQMLLIGSCSCAAATIILVLALSSGKINALPPMIWRIATAGAIGIYYLSQSSFV
;
A
#
# COMPACT_ATOMS: atom_id res chain seq x y z
N MET A 1 25.48 6.88 1.52
CA MET A 1 25.54 5.46 1.10
C MET A 1 25.84 4.57 2.31
N ALA A 2 24.82 4.16 3.07
CA ALA A 2 25.00 3.29 4.23
C ALA A 2 24.78 1.82 3.82
N GLN A 3 25.89 1.09 3.72
CA GLN A 3 25.95 -0.34 3.50
C GLN A 3 25.24 -1.04 4.68
N THR A 4 23.96 -1.38 4.54
CA THR A 4 23.22 -2.10 5.58
C THR A 4 23.56 -3.59 5.46
N ASN A 5 24.71 -3.98 6.02
CA ASN A 5 25.18 -5.37 6.10
C ASN A 5 24.40 -6.14 7.19
N GLY A 6 23.09 -6.30 7.03
CA GLY A 6 22.25 -7.04 7.97
C GLY A 6 20.86 -7.37 7.40
N PHE A 7 20.09 -8.16 8.15
CA PHE A 7 18.74 -8.62 7.78
C PHE A 7 17.81 -7.49 7.31
N ALA A 8 18.00 -6.27 7.82
CA ALA A 8 17.27 -5.06 7.39
C ALA A 8 17.60 -4.62 5.94
N GLY A 9 18.85 -4.72 5.51
CA GLY A 9 19.26 -4.43 4.12
C GLY A 9 18.81 -5.52 3.15
N LEU A 10 18.80 -6.77 3.62
CA LEU A 10 18.21 -7.89 2.89
C LEU A 10 16.70 -7.69 2.70
N PHE A 11 15.98 -7.29 3.75
CA PHE A 11 14.56 -6.93 3.71
C PHE A 11 14.30 -5.77 2.73
N ALA A 12 15.09 -4.70 2.81
CA ALA A 12 14.94 -3.55 1.91
C ALA A 12 15.17 -3.90 0.44
N LYS A 13 15.99 -4.93 0.15
CA LYS A 13 16.22 -5.43 -1.22
C LYS A 13 15.19 -6.47 -1.67
N ILE A 14 14.76 -7.35 -0.76
CA ILE A 14 13.84 -8.46 -1.06
C ILE A 14 12.39 -7.98 -1.13
N LEU A 15 11.93 -7.10 -0.24
CA LEU A 15 10.55 -6.58 -0.26
C LEU A 15 10.13 -6.05 -1.64
N PRO A 16 10.89 -5.15 -2.28
CA PRO A 16 10.49 -4.63 -3.59
C PRO A 16 10.61 -5.67 -4.71
N ALA A 17 11.46 -6.69 -4.56
CA ALA A 17 11.53 -7.80 -5.51
C ALA A 17 10.30 -8.73 -5.38
N VAL A 18 9.89 -9.04 -4.15
CA VAL A 18 8.69 -9.85 -3.86
C VAL A 18 7.43 -9.13 -4.30
N GLU A 19 7.33 -7.81 -4.11
CA GLU A 19 6.21 -7.02 -4.61
C GLU A 19 6.07 -7.14 -6.15
N LYS A 20 7.19 -7.01 -6.88
CA LYS A 20 7.19 -7.15 -8.35
C LYS A 20 6.80 -8.56 -8.78
N ALA A 21 7.34 -9.59 -8.11
CA ALA A 21 6.97 -10.97 -8.38
C ALA A 21 5.48 -11.20 -8.13
N ALA A 22 4.94 -10.68 -7.02
CA ALA A 22 3.53 -10.76 -6.69
C ALA A 22 2.66 -10.04 -7.72
N LEU A 23 3.04 -8.84 -8.20
CA LEU A 23 2.31 -8.14 -9.26
C LEU A 23 2.25 -8.94 -10.57
N ILE A 24 3.34 -9.61 -10.95
CA ILE A 24 3.36 -10.49 -12.13
C ILE A 24 2.42 -11.67 -11.92
N THR A 25 2.47 -12.31 -10.75
CA THR A 25 1.57 -13.42 -10.39
C THR A 25 0.11 -13.00 -10.42
N VAL A 26 -0.24 -11.83 -9.86
CA VAL A 26 -1.62 -11.31 -9.90
C VAL A 26 -2.08 -11.02 -11.31
N THR A 27 -1.20 -10.47 -12.15
CA THR A 27 -1.52 -10.20 -13.56
C THR A 27 -1.79 -11.51 -14.31
N ALA A 28 -0.91 -12.50 -14.16
CA ALA A 28 -1.10 -13.82 -14.76
C ALA A 28 -2.37 -14.52 -14.26
N GLY A 29 -2.65 -14.44 -12.95
CA GLY A 29 -3.85 -15.02 -12.33
C GLY A 29 -5.13 -14.37 -12.80
N SER A 30 -5.11 -13.05 -13.03
CA SER A 30 -6.25 -12.31 -13.57
C SER A 30 -6.58 -12.76 -15.00
N VAL A 31 -5.56 -12.94 -15.85
CA VAL A 31 -5.73 -13.48 -17.21
C VAL A 31 -6.30 -14.90 -17.16
N PHE A 32 -5.78 -15.75 -16.29
CA PHE A 32 -6.24 -17.14 -16.16
C PHE A 32 -7.67 -17.23 -15.65
N LYS A 33 -8.10 -16.28 -14.80
CA LYS A 33 -9.47 -16.19 -14.34
C LYS A 33 -10.43 -15.80 -15.46
N ILE A 34 -10.03 -14.89 -16.35
CA ILE A 34 -10.81 -14.52 -17.54
C ILE A 34 -10.93 -15.71 -18.50
N LEU A 35 -9.89 -16.55 -18.60
CA LEU A 35 -9.87 -17.76 -19.44
C LEU A 35 -10.49 -19.00 -18.76
N HIS A 36 -11.06 -18.88 -17.56
CA HIS A 36 -11.72 -19.96 -16.80
C HIS A 36 -10.84 -21.21 -16.56
N TYR A 37 -9.51 -21.06 -16.47
CA TYR A 37 -8.62 -22.20 -16.17
C TYR A 37 -8.77 -22.70 -14.72
N THR A 38 -8.76 -24.03 -14.57
CA THR A 38 -8.78 -24.71 -13.27
C THR A 38 -7.50 -24.36 -12.48
N GLY A 39 -7.64 -23.61 -11.40
CA GLY A 39 -6.51 -23.13 -10.57
C GLY A 39 -6.27 -21.63 -10.57
N ALA A 40 -6.97 -20.85 -11.42
CA ALA A 40 -6.87 -19.38 -11.44
C ALA A 40 -7.12 -18.73 -10.07
N ASN A 41 -8.10 -19.26 -9.33
CA ASN A 41 -8.44 -18.79 -7.98
C ASN A 41 -7.27 -18.98 -6.99
N MET A 42 -6.56 -20.10 -7.07
CA MET A 42 -5.40 -20.40 -6.22
C MET A 42 -4.24 -19.45 -6.53
N LEU A 43 -4.00 -19.19 -7.82
CA LEU A 43 -2.93 -18.30 -8.26
C LEU A 43 -3.20 -16.84 -7.86
N LEU A 44 -4.46 -16.40 -7.93
CA LEU A 44 -4.89 -15.09 -7.41
C LEU A 44 -4.78 -15.00 -5.89
N LEU A 45 -5.14 -16.06 -5.16
CA LEU A 45 -5.02 -16.12 -3.70
C LEU A 45 -3.56 -15.97 -3.26
N ILE A 46 -2.65 -16.73 -3.89
CA ILE A 46 -1.22 -16.65 -3.58
C ILE A 46 -0.68 -15.27 -3.99
N GLY A 47 -1.02 -14.77 -5.18
CA GLY A 47 -0.52 -13.49 -5.69
C GLY A 47 -0.96 -12.31 -4.83
N LEU A 48 -2.26 -12.11 -4.65
CA LEU A 48 -2.82 -11.00 -3.88
C LEU A 48 -2.53 -11.15 -2.38
N GLY A 49 -2.53 -12.38 -1.85
CA GLY A 49 -2.14 -12.65 -0.47
C GLY A 49 -0.68 -12.26 -0.20
N THR A 50 0.23 -12.61 -1.11
CA THR A 50 1.65 -12.21 -1.02
C THR A 50 1.82 -10.69 -1.14
N LEU A 51 1.04 -10.05 -2.02
CA LEU A 51 1.04 -8.59 -2.19
C LEU A 51 0.55 -7.88 -0.91
N ALA A 52 -0.54 -8.37 -0.31
CA ALA A 52 -1.07 -7.84 0.95
C ALA A 52 -0.07 -7.98 2.09
N ALA A 53 0.56 -9.16 2.24
CA ALA A 53 1.58 -9.38 3.25
C ALA A 53 2.81 -8.47 3.05
N THR A 54 3.22 -8.28 1.78
CA THR A 54 4.37 -7.43 1.44
C THR A 54 4.09 -5.97 1.75
N TRP A 55 2.91 -5.45 1.39
CA TRP A 55 2.51 -4.08 1.71
C TRP A 55 2.35 -3.85 3.21
N TYR A 56 1.84 -4.84 3.94
CA TYR A 56 1.81 -4.80 5.40
C TYR A 56 3.22 -4.77 6.00
N LEU A 57 4.12 -5.65 5.57
CA LEU A 57 5.51 -5.68 6.03
C LEU A 57 6.26 -4.38 5.69
N MET A 58 5.97 -3.78 4.52
CA MET A 58 6.52 -2.49 4.11
C MET A 58 6.09 -1.36 5.05
N ALA A 59 4.91 -1.46 5.68
CA ALA A 59 4.46 -0.52 6.70
C ALA A 59 5.31 -0.59 7.98
N PHE A 60 5.86 -1.75 8.33
CA PHE A 60 6.70 -1.93 9.52
C PHE A 60 8.19 -1.71 9.27
N SER A 61 8.62 -1.67 8.01
CA SER A 61 10.01 -1.37 7.67
C SER A 61 10.38 0.05 8.15
N PRO A 62 11.50 0.24 8.86
CA PRO A 62 11.93 1.56 9.30
C PRO A 62 12.20 2.43 8.08
N LYS A 63 11.51 3.56 7.99
CA LYS A 63 11.76 4.57 6.97
C LYS A 63 13.08 5.23 7.33
N GLN A 64 14.09 5.11 6.46
CA GLN A 64 15.31 5.87 6.64
C GLN A 64 14.96 7.35 6.46
N PRO A 65 15.38 8.24 7.38
CA PRO A 65 15.16 9.66 7.21
C PRO A 65 15.81 10.09 5.90
N SER A 66 15.02 10.71 5.01
CA SER A 66 15.54 11.32 3.79
C SER A 66 16.57 12.38 4.16
N GLU A 67 17.61 12.52 3.34
CA GLU A 67 18.76 13.42 3.55
C GLU A 67 18.35 14.89 3.80
N ASP A 68 17.10 15.28 3.48
CA ASP A 68 16.50 16.59 3.76
C ASP A 68 16.15 16.85 5.25
N GLU A 69 15.97 15.80 6.07
CA GLU A 69 15.78 15.97 7.54
C GLU A 69 17.11 16.19 8.27
N ALA A 70 18.27 15.90 7.64
CA ALA A 70 19.58 16.08 8.25
C ALA A 70 20.11 17.52 8.16
N SER A 71 19.56 18.33 7.25
CA SER A 71 19.97 19.71 6.99
C SER A 71 19.04 20.78 7.60
N THR A 72 17.90 20.38 8.20
CA THR A 72 17.03 21.30 8.94
C THR A 72 17.39 21.28 10.43
N PRO A 73 17.80 22.41 11.04
CA PRO A 73 18.24 22.44 12.42
C PRO A 73 17.13 21.95 13.35
N ALA A 74 17.54 21.16 14.36
CA ALA A 74 16.71 20.51 15.36
C ALA A 74 15.88 21.51 16.19
N GLY A 75 14.81 22.04 15.61
CA GLY A 75 13.72 22.67 16.35
C GLY A 75 12.80 21.58 16.95
N PRO A 76 12.03 21.89 18.00
CA PRO A 76 11.10 20.94 18.61
C PRO A 76 10.16 20.40 17.53
N LYS A 77 10.29 19.12 17.19
CA LYS A 77 9.43 18.46 16.20
C LYS A 77 8.01 18.44 16.78
N ASP A 78 7.22 19.40 16.32
CA ASP A 78 5.80 19.56 16.59
C ASP A 78 5.09 18.20 16.44
N PHE A 79 4.24 17.79 17.39
CA PHE A 79 3.67 16.43 17.47
C PHE A 79 3.02 15.98 16.15
N PHE A 80 2.38 16.92 15.45
CA PHE A 80 1.80 16.71 14.12
C PHE A 80 2.82 16.33 13.04
N SER A 81 4.03 16.87 13.10
CA SER A 81 5.12 16.53 12.17
C SER A 81 5.59 15.10 12.35
N LEU A 82 5.70 14.63 13.59
CA LEU A 82 6.05 13.23 13.90
C LEU A 82 4.94 12.26 13.48
N LEU A 83 3.68 12.65 13.70
CA LEU A 83 2.50 11.91 13.22
C LEU A 83 2.53 11.74 11.70
N VAL A 84 2.76 12.82 10.96
CA VAL A 84 2.79 12.80 9.49
C VAL A 84 4.01 12.04 8.96
N SER A 85 5.19 12.22 9.54
CA SER A 85 6.42 11.59 9.04
C SER A 85 6.50 10.09 9.38
N THR A 86 6.05 9.69 10.58
CA THR A 86 6.24 8.32 11.09
C THR A 86 4.97 7.47 11.07
N ILE A 87 3.82 8.03 11.47
CA ILE A 87 2.59 7.25 11.63
C ILE A 87 1.85 7.15 10.29
N LEU A 88 1.83 8.22 9.50
CA LEU A 88 1.12 8.23 8.21
C LEU A 88 1.59 7.15 7.22
N PRO A 89 2.91 6.89 7.03
CA PRO A 89 3.37 5.82 6.15
C PRO A 89 2.93 4.43 6.61
N LYS A 90 2.81 4.22 7.93
CA LYS A 90 2.32 2.97 8.52
C LYS A 90 0.85 2.76 8.19
N ILE A 91 0.03 3.78 8.45
CA ILE A 91 -1.41 3.76 8.14
C ILE A 91 -1.61 3.53 6.64
N MET A 92 -0.83 4.20 5.79
CA MET A 92 -0.90 4.03 4.34
C MET A 92 -0.56 2.60 3.89
N GLY A 93 0.47 1.98 4.45
CA GLY A 93 0.82 0.58 4.13
C GLY A 93 -0.25 -0.41 4.58
N ILE A 94 -0.84 -0.22 5.77
CA ILE A 94 -1.93 -1.05 6.29
C ILE A 94 -3.20 -0.88 5.44
N ALA A 95 -3.59 0.37 5.15
CA ALA A 95 -4.75 0.66 4.32
C ALA A 95 -4.63 0.06 2.92
N GLY A 96 -3.42 0.09 2.35
CA GLY A 96 -3.12 -0.59 1.10
C GLY A 96 -3.30 -2.10 1.21
N ALA A 97 -2.75 -2.75 2.24
CA ALA A 97 -2.90 -4.19 2.44
C ALA A 97 -4.37 -4.61 2.58
N VAL A 98 -5.18 -3.85 3.33
CA VAL A 98 -6.62 -4.07 3.48
C VAL A 98 -7.34 -3.93 2.13
N THR A 99 -6.97 -2.94 1.32
CA THR A 99 -7.54 -2.76 -0.03
C THR A 99 -7.24 -3.94 -0.93
N VAL A 100 -6.00 -4.46 -0.90
CA VAL A 100 -5.59 -5.64 -1.68
C VAL A 100 -6.35 -6.91 -1.25
N ILE A 101 -6.56 -7.10 0.06
CA ILE A 101 -7.36 -8.22 0.59
C ILE A 101 -8.82 -8.09 0.15
N GLY A 102 -9.37 -6.87 0.17
CA GLY A 102 -10.71 -6.59 -0.34
C GLY A 102 -10.87 -6.96 -1.82
N ILE A 103 -9.89 -6.61 -2.66
CA ILE A 103 -9.85 -7.00 -4.09
C ILE A 103 -9.80 -8.53 -4.24
N LEU A 104 -9.01 -9.22 -3.40
CA LEU A 104 -8.94 -10.68 -3.40
C LEU A 104 -10.30 -11.31 -3.08
N PHE A 105 -10.97 -10.82 -2.04
CA PHE A 105 -12.28 -11.33 -1.63
C PHE A 105 -13.35 -11.05 -2.69
N TYR A 106 -13.28 -9.88 -3.34
CA TYR A 106 -14.15 -9.55 -4.46
C TYR A 106 -13.95 -10.52 -5.63
N LEU A 107 -12.70 -10.82 -5.99
CA LEU A 107 -12.41 -11.77 -7.06
C LEU A 107 -12.82 -13.21 -6.69
N LEU A 108 -12.74 -13.61 -5.43
CA LEU A 108 -13.14 -14.95 -5.01
C LEU A 108 -14.63 -15.08 -4.66
N HIS A 109 -15.43 -14.02 -4.83
CA HIS A 109 -16.86 -13.97 -4.45
C HIS A 109 -17.11 -14.38 -2.99
N MET A 110 -16.18 -14.02 -2.10
CA MET A 110 -16.36 -14.28 -0.68
C MET A 110 -17.25 -13.21 -0.03
N PRO A 111 -18.09 -13.59 0.96
CA PRO A 111 -18.87 -12.62 1.72
C PRO A 111 -17.94 -11.64 2.46
N GLY A 112 -18.32 -10.36 2.49
CA GLY A 112 -17.55 -9.30 3.14
C GLY A 112 -16.55 -8.54 2.25
N SER A 113 -16.45 -8.88 0.96
CA SER A 113 -15.58 -8.18 -0.01
C SER A 113 -15.85 -6.68 -0.08
N THR A 114 -17.13 -6.29 -0.17
CA THR A 114 -17.56 -4.88 -0.26
C THR A 114 -17.21 -4.10 1.01
N GLN A 115 -17.33 -4.72 2.19
CA GLN A 115 -17.00 -4.07 3.46
C GLN A 115 -15.48 -3.83 3.56
N MET A 116 -14.66 -4.81 3.19
CA MET A 116 -13.21 -4.66 3.21
C MET A 116 -12.71 -3.64 2.16
N LEU A 117 -13.29 -3.66 0.96
CA LEU A 117 -13.00 -2.65 -0.08
C LEU A 117 -13.37 -1.24 0.40
N LEU A 118 -14.53 -1.06 1.03
CA LEU A 118 -14.98 0.23 1.55
C LEU A 118 -14.07 0.76 2.66
N ILE A 119 -13.72 -0.09 3.63
CA ILE A 119 -12.82 0.28 4.73
C ILE A 119 -11.43 0.62 4.18
N GLY A 120 -10.91 -0.20 3.25
CA GLY A 120 -9.61 0.02 2.61
C GLY A 120 -9.58 1.32 1.80
N SER A 121 -10.56 1.55 0.93
CA SER A 121 -10.64 2.76 0.10
C SER A 121 -10.85 4.02 0.93
N CYS A 122 -11.69 3.96 1.98
CA CYS A 122 -11.92 5.09 2.87
C CYS A 122 -10.66 5.42 3.69
N SER A 123 -9.93 4.41 4.16
CA SER A 123 -8.67 4.60 4.89
C SER A 123 -7.57 5.18 4.00
N CYS A 124 -7.46 4.69 2.76
CA CYS A 124 -6.56 5.25 1.75
C CYS A 124 -6.92 6.71 1.42
N ALA A 125 -8.20 7.02 1.23
CA ALA A 125 -8.67 8.38 0.95
C ALA A 125 -8.43 9.34 2.12
N ALA A 126 -8.70 8.92 3.35
CA ALA A 126 -8.41 9.72 4.53
C ALA A 126 -6.91 10.00 4.66
N ALA A 127 -6.05 9.00 4.46
CA ALA A 127 -4.61 9.16 4.53
C ALA A 127 -4.06 10.09 3.43
N THR A 128 -4.57 10.00 2.20
CA THR A 128 -4.17 10.91 1.12
C THR A 128 -4.65 12.34 1.37
N ILE A 129 -5.87 12.54 1.90
CA ILE A 129 -6.36 13.87 2.26
C ILE A 129 -5.50 14.50 3.36
N ILE A 130 -5.20 13.77 4.44
CA ILE A 130 -4.35 14.26 5.54
C ILE A 130 -2.96 14.63 5.01
N LEU A 131 -2.40 13.83 4.10
CA LEU A 131 -1.12 14.12 3.48
C LEU A 131 -1.17 15.36 2.57
N VAL A 132 -2.20 15.49 1.73
CA VAL A 132 -2.38 16.65 0.85
C VAL A 132 -2.53 17.93 1.65
N LEU A 133 -3.24 17.90 2.78
CA LEU A 133 -3.34 19.04 3.70
C LEU A 133 -1.99 19.37 4.34
N ALA A 134 -1.21 18.36 4.73
CA ALA A 134 0.13 18.56 5.28
C ALA A 134 1.12 19.13 4.24
N LEU A 135 0.96 18.76 2.96
CA LEU A 135 1.70 19.32 1.82
C LEU A 135 1.28 20.77 1.54
N SER A 136 -0.03 21.03 1.51
CA SER A 136 -0.60 22.37 1.29
C SER A 136 -0.29 23.36 2.41
N SER A 137 -0.04 22.88 3.63
CA SER A 137 0.37 23.70 4.77
C SER A 137 1.87 24.05 4.77
N GLY A 138 2.61 23.67 3.73
CA GLY A 138 4.05 23.97 3.58
C GLY A 138 4.96 23.25 4.58
N LYS A 139 4.45 22.25 5.31
CA LYS A 139 5.19 21.50 6.35
C LYS A 139 6.06 20.36 5.79
N ILE A 140 5.89 20.01 4.51
CA ILE A 140 6.64 18.96 3.81
C ILE A 140 6.71 19.29 2.32
N ASN A 141 7.93 19.32 1.76
CA ASN A 141 8.19 19.69 0.35
C ASN A 141 8.44 18.50 -0.58
N ALA A 142 8.58 17.29 -0.04
CA ALA A 142 8.82 16.09 -0.83
C ALA A 142 7.61 15.16 -0.76
N LEU A 143 7.06 14.82 -1.92
CA LEU A 143 6.05 13.77 -2.07
C LEU A 143 6.79 12.43 -2.01
N PRO A 144 6.68 11.61 -0.94
CA PRO A 144 7.29 10.29 -0.95
C PRO A 144 6.71 9.46 -2.11
N PRO A 145 7.53 8.76 -2.91
CA PRO A 145 7.09 8.02 -4.10
C PRO A 145 6.07 6.89 -3.80
N MET A 146 5.84 6.60 -2.52
CA MET A 146 4.84 5.67 -2.00
C MET A 146 3.39 6.16 -2.22
N ILE A 147 3.15 7.47 -2.40
CA ILE A 147 1.80 8.05 -2.59
C ILE A 147 1.19 7.67 -3.94
N TRP A 148 2.00 7.71 -5.01
CA TRP A 148 1.53 7.35 -6.35
C TRP A 148 1.04 5.89 -6.41
N ARG A 149 1.66 5.00 -5.65
CA ARG A 149 1.32 3.56 -5.61
C ARG A 149 0.03 3.26 -4.84
N ILE A 150 -0.25 4.00 -3.78
CA ILE A 150 -1.41 3.76 -2.92
C ILE A 150 -2.64 4.49 -3.45
N ALA A 151 -2.44 5.65 -4.10
CA ALA A 151 -3.50 6.33 -4.84
C ALA A 151 -4.05 5.47 -5.98
N THR A 152 -3.18 4.77 -6.74
CA THR A 152 -3.64 3.86 -7.80
C THR A 152 -4.38 2.65 -7.25
N ALA A 153 -3.91 2.01 -6.18
CA ALA A 153 -4.62 0.90 -5.54
C ALA A 153 -5.97 1.32 -4.94
N GLY A 154 -6.03 2.50 -4.32
CA GLY A 154 -7.27 3.09 -3.81
C GLY A 154 -8.27 3.38 -4.93
N ALA A 155 -7.82 3.95 -6.06
CA ALA A 155 -8.67 4.21 -7.22
C ALA A 155 -9.22 2.92 -7.85
N ILE A 156 -8.39 1.87 -7.93
CA ILE A 156 -8.81 0.53 -8.37
C ILE A 156 -9.86 -0.04 -7.41
N GLY A 157 -9.65 0.10 -6.09
CA GLY A 157 -10.63 -0.32 -5.08
C GLY A 157 -11.97 0.40 -5.23
N ILE A 158 -11.97 1.72 -5.44
CA ILE A 158 -13.18 2.52 -5.68
C ILE A 158 -13.90 2.11 -6.97
N TYR A 159 -13.14 1.82 -8.04
CA TYR A 159 -13.71 1.32 -9.31
C TYR A 159 -14.42 -0.03 -9.15
N TYR A 160 -13.84 -0.96 -8.39
CA TYR A 160 -14.51 -2.22 -8.09
C TYR A 160 -15.74 -2.04 -7.19
N LEU A 161 -15.72 -1.04 -6.30
CA LEU A 161 -16.87 -0.69 -5.47
C LEU A 161 -18.02 -0.11 -6.30
N SER A 162 -17.74 0.76 -7.27
CA SER A 162 -18.78 1.30 -8.16
C SER A 162 -19.38 0.26 -9.10
N GLN A 163 -18.60 -0.74 -9.52
CA GLN A 163 -19.10 -1.93 -10.23
C GLN A 163 -19.98 -2.81 -9.32
N SER A 164 -19.62 -2.97 -8.05
CA SER A 164 -20.39 -3.80 -7.10
C SER A 164 -21.75 -3.21 -6.71
N SER A 165 -21.95 -1.89 -6.85
CA SER A 165 -23.23 -1.23 -6.57
C SER A 165 -24.30 -1.40 -7.66
N PHE A 166 -23.93 -1.99 -8.81
CA PHE A 166 -24.82 -2.20 -9.97
C PHE A 166 -25.29 -3.66 -10.14
N VAL A 167 -25.04 -4.53 -9.16
CA VAL A 167 -25.58 -5.91 -9.06
C VAL A 167 -26.37 -6.03 -7.78
#